data_AF-A0A8K0VAG2-F1
#
_entry.id   AF-A0A8K0VAG2-F1
#
_cell.length_a   1.000
_cell.length_b   1.000
_cell.length_c   1.000
_cell.angle_alpha   90.00
_cell.angle_beta   90.00
_cell.angle_gamma   90.00
#
_symmetry.space_group_name_H-M   'P 1'
#
loop_
_entity.id
_entity.type
_entity.pdbx_description
1 polymer ?
#
loop_
_entity_poly.entity_id
_entity_poly.type
_entity_poly.pdbx_seq_one_letter_code
_entity_poly.pdbx_strand_id
1 'polypeptide(L)' 'MRHDWIFDVLTDLQSYALRHDLPALAAQADLALRVARAEIAAASGAEDGCHESNADAPDPAKGRLRRD' A
#
# COMPACT_ATOMS: atom_id res chain seq x y z
N MET A 1 -3.93 8.17 1.32
CA MET A 1 -4.74 9.24 1.95
C MET A 1 -5.92 8.75 2.78
N ARG A 2 -6.70 7.71 2.40
CA ARG A 2 -7.89 7.30 3.18
C ARG A 2 -7.54 6.69 4.55
N HIS A 3 -6.33 6.12 4.68
CA HIS A 3 -5.92 5.36 5.86
C HIS A 3 -4.69 5.92 6.58
N ASP A 4 -4.08 7.03 6.13
CA ASP A 4 -2.82 7.51 6.74
C ASP A 4 -3.04 8.16 8.11
N TRP A 5 -4.21 8.80 8.32
CA TRP A 5 -4.58 9.45 9.57
C TRP A 5 -4.58 8.50 10.79
N ILE A 6 -4.78 7.19 10.58
CA ILE A 6 -4.80 6.22 11.68
C ILE A 6 -3.40 6.03 12.28
N PHE A 7 -2.34 6.19 11.50
CA PHE A 7 -0.97 6.06 11.99
C PHE A 7 -0.63 7.22 12.93
N ASP A 8 -1.06 8.43 12.58
CA ASP A 8 -0.88 9.61 13.44
C ASP A 8 -1.62 9.43 14.77
N VAL A 9 -2.90 9.02 14.73
CA VAL A 9 -3.71 8.80 15.93
C VAL A 9 -3.12 7.71 16.83
N LEU A 10 -2.68 6.58 16.27
CA LEU A 10 -2.08 5.50 17.06
C LEU A 10 -0.71 5.88 17.64
N THR A 11 0.07 6.69 16.92
CA THR A 11 1.36 7.22 17.40
C THR A 11 1.15 8.22 18.53
N ASP A 12 0.16 9.10 18.41
CA ASP A 12 -0.22 10.05 19.46
C ASP A 12 -0.73 9.33 20.70
N LEU A 13 -1.55 8.29 20.52
CA LEU A 13 -2.05 7.46 21.62
C LEU A 13 -0.92 6.72 22.35
N GLN A 14 0.04 6.15 21.60
CA GLN A 14 1.23 5.54 22.19
C GLN A 14 2.03 6.56 23.00
N SER A 15 2.29 7.74 22.42
CA SER A 15 3.06 8.81 23.06
C SER A 15 2.36 9.36 24.31
N TYR A 16 1.03 9.47 24.27
CA TYR A 16 0.21 9.79 25.44
C TYR A 16 0.37 8.72 26.52
N ALA A 17 0.19 7.45 26.18
CA ALA A 17 0.29 6.35 27.13
C ALA A 17 1.66 6.28 27.82
N LEU A 18 2.76 6.48 27.07
CA LEU A 18 4.11 6.54 27.63
C LEU A 18 4.31 7.71 28.59
N ARG A 19 3.78 8.89 28.27
CA ARG A 19 3.87 10.08 29.15
C ARG A 19 3.09 9.93 30.45
N HIS A 20 2.06 9.08 30.45
CA HIS A 20 1.16 8.89 31.59
C HIS A 20 1.39 7.58 32.35
N ASP A 21 2.52 6.91 32.12
CA ASP A 21 2.90 5.65 32.78
C ASP A 21 1.84 4.55 32.60
N LEU A 22 1.29 4.45 31.39
CA LEU A 22 0.33 3.43 30.96
C LEU A 22 1.00 2.43 30.00
N PRO A 23 1.95 1.59 30.47
CA PRO A 23 2.80 0.77 29.60
C PRO A 23 2.01 -0.28 28.81
N ALA A 24 0.96 -0.85 29.41
CA ALA A 24 0.09 -1.80 28.71
C ALA A 24 -0.64 -1.14 27.53
N LEU A 25 -1.11 0.10 27.70
CA LEU A 25 -1.78 0.84 26.62
C LEU A 25 -0.81 1.21 25.50
N ALA A 26 0.41 1.63 25.86
CA ALA A 26 1.47 1.92 24.87
C ALA A 26 1.82 0.67 24.04
N ALA A 27 1.92 -0.50 24.69
CA ALA A 27 2.18 -1.77 24.02
C ALA A 27 1.04 -2.18 23.07
N GLN A 28 -0.22 -1.96 23.46
CA GLN A 28 -1.37 -2.23 22.58
C GLN A 28 -1.41 -1.27 21.39
N ALA A 29 -1.08 0.02 21.59
CA ALA A 29 -0.98 0.99 20.49
C ALA A 29 0.13 0.62 19.49
N ASP A 30 1.26 0.12 19.98
CA ASP A 30 2.34 -0.40 19.13
C ASP A 30 1.92 -1.62 18.30
N LEU A 31 1.22 -2.57 18.92
CA LEU A 31 0.65 -3.72 18.22
C LEU A 31 -0.35 -3.29 17.15
N ALA A 32 -1.25 -2.36 17.48
CA ALA A 32 -2.22 -1.81 16.55
C ALA A 32 -1.54 -1.12 15.35
N LEU A 33 -0.46 -0.37 15.57
CA LEU A 33 0.35 0.23 14.50
C LEU A 33 0.88 -0.83 13.53
N ARG A 34 1.40 -1.95 14.05
CA ARG A 34 1.92 -3.06 13.23
C ARG A 34 0.81 -3.75 12.43
N VAL A 35 -0.34 -3.99 13.06
CA VAL A 35 -1.52 -4.58 12.38
C VAL A 35 -2.02 -3.66 11.26
N ALA A 36 -2.23 -2.37 11.56
CA ALA A 36 -2.69 -1.39 10.58
C ALA A 36 -1.75 -1.30 9.36
N ARG A 37 -0.43 -1.30 9.58
CA ARG A 37 0.54 -1.32 8.47
C ARG A 37 0.41 -2.56 7.60
N ALA A 38 0.26 -3.73 8.21
CA ALA A 38 0.12 -4.99 7.46
C ALA A 38 -1.18 -5.03 6.65
N GLU A 39 -2.31 -4.63 7.25
CA GLU A 39 -3.62 -4.66 6.61
C GLU A 39 -3.74 -3.62 5.48
N ILE A 40 -3.25 -2.39 5.71
CA ILE A 40 -3.29 -1.33 4.69
C ILE A 40 -2.36 -1.67 3.52
N ALA A 41 -1.16 -2.20 3.79
CA ALA A 41 -0.25 -2.66 2.74
C ALA A 41 -0.85 -3.81 1.92
N ALA A 42 -1.51 -4.78 2.58
CA ALA A 42 -2.20 -5.87 1.90
C ALA A 42 -3.38 -5.36 1.04
N ALA A 43 -4.13 -4.37 1.53
CA ALA A 43 -5.20 -3.73 0.78
C ALA A 43 -4.67 -2.97 -0.45
N SER A 44 -3.54 -2.26 -0.34
CA SER A 44 -2.93 -1.55 -1.47
C SER A 44 -2.32 -2.48 -2.52
N GLY A 45 -1.69 -3.59 -2.09
CA GLY A 45 -1.10 -4.57 -3.03
C GLY A 45 -2.14 -5.37 -3.84
N ALA A 46 -3.40 -5.39 -3.42
CA ALA A 46 -4.49 -6.03 -4.17
C ALA A 46 -4.96 -5.19 -5.38
N GLU A 47 -4.70 -3.87 -5.38
CA GLU A 47 -5.22 -2.97 -6.42
C GLU A 47 -4.24 -2.85 -7.63
N ASP A 48 -2.96 -3.17 -7.44
CA ASP A 48 -1.92 -3.09 -8.49
C ASP A 48 -1.76 -4.38 -9.33
N GLY A 49 -2.52 -5.44 -9.05
CA GLY A 49 -2.34 -6.75 -9.68
C GLY A 49 -3.07 -6.99 -11.01
N CYS A 50 -3.78 -6.02 -11.57
CA CYS A 50 -4.75 -6.27 -12.66
C CYS A 50 -4.54 -5.51 -13.98
N HIS A 51 -3.46 -4.75 -14.18
CA HIS A 51 -3.21 -4.09 -15.48
C HIS A 51 -1.79 -4.36 -15.96
N GLU A 52 -1.64 -5.42 -16.76
CA GLU A 52 -0.96 -5.42 -18.07
C GLU A 52 -0.49 -6.84 -18.42
N SER A 53 -1.41 -7.61 -19.01
CA SER A 53 -1.04 -8.66 -19.95
C SER A 53 -1.83 -8.41 -21.22
N ASN A 54 -1.42 -7.39 -21.98
CA ASN A 54 -1.59 -7.45 -23.42
C ASN A 54 -0.22 -7.24 -24.05
N ALA A 55 0.52 -8.34 -24.19
CA ALA A 55 1.68 -8.40 -25.04
C ALA A 55 1.20 -8.10 -26.48
N ASP A 56 1.28 -6.82 -26.86
CA ASP A 56 1.15 -6.36 -28.24
C ASP A 56 2.27 -7.03 -29.04
N ALA A 57 1.91 -8.09 -29.74
CA ALA A 57 2.79 -8.80 -30.63
C ALA A 57 3.20 -7.83 -31.76
N PRO A 58 4.49 -7.70 -32.11
CA PRO A 58 4.88 -6.91 -33.26
C PRO A 58 4.32 -7.55 -34.54
N ASP A 59 3.40 -6.83 -35.21
CA ASP A 59 2.82 -7.20 -36.50
C ASP A 59 3.92 -7.42 -37.57
N PRO A 60 4.10 -8.65 -38.10
CA PRO A 60 5.13 -8.96 -39.08
C PRO A 60 4.72 -8.63 -40.53
N ALA A 61 3.94 -7.57 -40.78
CA ALA A 61 3.41 -7.25 -42.11
C ALA A 61 3.93 -5.95 -42.76
N LYS A 62 5.08 -5.38 -42.35
CA LYS A 62 5.77 -4.37 -43.19
C LYS A 62 6.60 -5.03 -44.29
N GLY A 63 5.89 -5.61 -45.26
CA GLY A 63 6.51 -6.32 -46.38
C GLY A 63 5.60 -6.38 -47.61
N ARG A 64 5.30 -5.24 -48.24
CA ARG A 64 4.98 -5.23 -49.67
C ARG A 64 5.10 -3.84 -50.31
N LEU A 65 6.14 -3.68 -51.13
CA LEU A 65 6.24 -2.90 -52.37
C LEU A 65 4.96 -2.19 -52.83
N ARG A 66 5.08 -0.93 -53.29
CA ARG A 66 4.70 -0.35 -54.62
C ARG A 66 5.04 1.16 -54.58
N ARG A 67 5.49 1.86 -55.62
CA ARG A 67 6.05 1.63 -56.95
C ARG A 67 6.62 3.01 -57.37
N ASP A 68 7.76 3.01 -58.06
CA ASP A 68 8.26 3.97 -59.07
C ASP A 68 7.86 5.45 -58.97
#